data_AF-A0A7W1QSU0-F1
#
_entry.id   AF-A0A7W1QSU0-F1
#
_cell.length_a   1.000
_cell.length_b   1.000
_cell.length_c   1.000
_cell.angle_alpha   90.00
_cell.angle_beta   90.00
_cell.angle_gamma   90.00
#
_symmetry.space_group_name_H-M   'P 1'
#
loop_
_entity.id
_entity.type
_entity.pdbx_description
1 polymer ?
#
loop_
_entity_poly.entity_id
_entity_poly.type
_entity_poly.pdbx_seq_one_letter_code
_entity_poly.pdbx_strand_id
1 'polypeptide(L)'
;VNIVESGKNYGWPTIHHTQTRAGMESPLLEYTPAIAPASGMFYRGSAFPQFSGNFFFGGLRGETIVRVVLDGRRVVSQERLLEKKYGRIRALAEGPDGAIYFSTSNRDGRGTPADNDDRILRLVPVK
;
A
#
# COMPACT_ATOMS: atom_id res chain seq x y z
N VAL A 1 -7.79 -4.68 -0.47
CA VAL A 1 -8.33 -3.35 -0.15
C VAL A 1 -9.81 -3.49 0.11
N ASN A 2 -10.26 -3.14 1.31
CA ASN A 2 -11.67 -3.08 1.70
C ASN A 2 -12.06 -1.61 1.89
N ILE A 3 -13.30 -1.24 1.58
CA ILE A 3 -13.89 0.01 2.06
C ILE A 3 -14.47 -0.28 3.43
N VAL A 4 -13.91 0.32 4.48
CA VAL A 4 -14.34 0.10 5.85
C VAL A 4 -15.60 0.92 6.14
N GLU A 5 -16.68 0.25 6.54
CA GLU A 5 -17.99 0.82 6.81
C GLU A 5 -18.50 0.34 8.16
N SER A 6 -19.22 1.22 8.87
CA SER A 6 -19.75 0.91 10.19
C SER A 6 -20.68 -0.30 10.15
N GLY A 7 -20.45 -1.25 11.07
CA GLY A 7 -21.28 -2.44 11.26
C GLY A 7 -21.15 -3.53 10.18
N LYS A 8 -20.26 -3.37 9.19
CA LYS A 8 -20.07 -4.36 8.12
C LYS A 8 -19.11 -5.49 8.52
N ASN A 9 -19.37 -6.69 8.01
CA ASN A 9 -18.56 -7.88 8.22
C ASN A 9 -17.72 -8.19 6.96
N TYR A 10 -16.39 -8.17 7.07
CA TYR A 10 -15.46 -8.46 5.95
C TYR A 10 -15.10 -9.95 5.82
N GLY A 11 -15.83 -10.81 6.55
CA GLY A 11 -16.00 -12.20 6.20
C GLY A 11 -15.01 -13.19 6.78
N TRP A 12 -13.83 -12.77 7.23
CA TRP A 12 -12.83 -13.69 7.80
C TRP A 12 -13.32 -14.35 9.11
N PRO A 13 -13.11 -15.67 9.33
CA PRO A 13 -12.47 -16.65 8.43
C PRO A 13 -13.45 -17.39 7.50
N THR A 14 -14.73 -17.01 7.48
CA THR A 14 -15.79 -17.72 6.75
C THR A 14 -15.69 -17.57 5.23
N ILE A 15 -15.39 -16.37 4.74
CA ILE A 15 -15.00 -16.13 3.34
C ILE A 15 -13.59 -15.57 3.30
N HIS A 16 -12.87 -15.84 2.21
CA HIS A 16 -11.54 -15.33 1.94
C HIS A 16 -11.37 -14.91 0.48
N HIS A 17 -10.34 -14.09 0.21
CA HIS A 17 -10.04 -13.58 -1.12
C HIS A 17 -11.26 -12.85 -1.72
N THR A 18 -11.75 -13.30 -2.88
CA THR A 18 -12.90 -12.71 -3.58
C THR A 18 -14.21 -13.50 -3.39
N GLN A 19 -14.23 -14.46 -2.46
CA GLN A 19 -15.45 -15.19 -2.11
C GLN A 19 -16.53 -14.21 -1.59
N THR A 20 -17.79 -14.55 -1.82
CA THR A 20 -18.96 -13.76 -1.42
C THR A 20 -19.90 -14.61 -0.56
N ARG A 21 -20.60 -13.99 0.38
CA ARG A 21 -21.67 -14.60 1.18
C ARG A 21 -22.65 -13.53 1.64
N ALA A 22 -23.93 -13.86 1.73
CA ALA A 22 -24.95 -12.95 2.25
C ALA A 22 -24.56 -12.39 3.62
N GLY A 23 -24.67 -11.06 3.78
CA GLY A 23 -24.29 -10.35 5.01
C GLY A 23 -22.79 -10.09 5.17
N MET A 24 -21.96 -10.36 4.16
CA MET A 24 -20.51 -10.14 4.19
C MET A 24 -20.05 -9.30 2.99
N GLU A 25 -19.03 -8.47 3.21
CA GLU A 25 -18.44 -7.59 2.21
C GLU A 25 -17.15 -8.22 1.65
N SER A 26 -17.07 -8.28 0.32
CA SER A 26 -15.87 -8.73 -0.41
C SER A 26 -14.96 -7.53 -0.72
N PRO A 27 -13.63 -7.74 -0.85
CA PRO A 27 -12.70 -6.65 -1.10
C PRO A 27 -12.83 -6.07 -2.51
N LEU A 28 -12.47 -4.78 -2.64
CA LEU A 28 -12.25 -4.14 -3.94
C LEU A 28 -11.02 -4.69 -4.66
N LEU A 29 -9.97 -5.01 -3.90
CA LEU A 29 -8.72 -5.56 -4.41
C LEU A 29 -8.23 -6.69 -3.53
N GLU A 30 -7.78 -7.74 -4.18
CA GLU A 30 -7.18 -8.93 -3.59
C GLU A 30 -5.87 -9.18 -4.35
N TYR A 31 -4.87 -9.76 -3.67
CA TYR A 31 -3.56 -10.01 -4.25
C TYR A 31 -3.15 -11.45 -4.03
N THR A 32 -3.33 -12.26 -5.08
CA THR A 32 -2.81 -13.63 -5.18
C THR A 32 -1.80 -13.71 -6.33
N PRO A 33 -0.54 -14.09 -6.07
CA PRO A 33 0.04 -14.45 -4.77
C PRO A 33 0.15 -13.26 -3.79
N ALA A 34 0.13 -13.56 -2.49
CA ALA A 34 0.17 -12.55 -1.43
C ALA A 34 1.42 -11.66 -1.52
N ILE A 35 1.19 -10.34 -1.58
CA ILE A 35 2.25 -9.30 -1.55
C ILE A 35 2.57 -8.80 -0.13
N ALA A 36 1.85 -9.29 0.88
CA ALA A 36 1.94 -8.88 2.28
C ALA A 36 1.84 -7.34 2.43
N PRO A 37 0.66 -6.75 2.16
CA PRO A 37 0.44 -5.32 2.29
C PRO A 37 0.69 -4.83 3.73
N ALA A 38 1.16 -3.60 3.84
CA ALA A 38 1.59 -2.96 5.07
C ALA A 38 0.80 -1.66 5.32
N SER A 39 1.44 -0.62 5.87
CA SER A 39 0.80 0.69 6.03
C SER A 39 0.25 1.20 4.70
N GLY A 40 -0.87 1.91 4.76
CA GLY A 40 -1.44 2.63 3.64
C GLY A 40 -1.83 4.06 4.01
N MET A 41 -1.85 4.94 3.02
CA MET A 41 -2.18 6.36 3.17
C MET A 41 -2.89 6.89 1.93
N PHE A 42 -3.76 7.89 2.11
CA PHE A 42 -4.20 8.73 1.00
C PHE A 42 -3.27 9.93 0.90
N TYR A 43 -2.76 10.19 -0.31
CA TYR A 43 -1.84 11.30 -0.52
C TYR A 43 -2.60 12.62 -0.73
N ARG A 44 -2.18 13.66 -0.03
CA ARG A 44 -2.72 15.04 -0.06
C ARG A 44 -1.64 16.11 -0.20
N GLY A 45 -0.38 15.69 -0.28
CA GLY A 45 0.77 16.59 -0.34
C GLY A 45 0.89 17.33 -1.66
N SER A 46 1.72 18.38 -1.65
CA SER A 46 1.93 19.27 -2.80
C SER A 46 3.06 18.83 -3.74
N ALA A 47 3.96 17.93 -3.31
CA ALA A 47 5.12 17.53 -4.11
C ALA A 47 4.74 16.72 -5.36
N PHE A 48 3.64 15.98 -5.33
CA PHE A 48 3.13 15.18 -6.45
C PHE A 48 1.67 15.51 -6.74
N PRO A 49 1.34 16.65 -7.39
CA PRO A 49 -0.05 17.04 -7.63
C PRO A 49 -0.89 15.96 -8.33
N GLN A 50 -0.28 15.18 -9.23
CA GLN A 50 -0.91 14.05 -9.93
C GLN A 50 -1.28 12.87 -9.01
N PHE A 51 -0.76 12.84 -7.78
CA PHE A 51 -1.06 11.81 -6.79
C PHE A 51 -2.16 12.19 -5.80
N SER A 52 -2.65 13.44 -5.85
CA SER A 52 -3.68 13.93 -4.93
C SER A 52 -4.92 13.03 -4.91
N GLY A 53 -5.33 12.60 -3.72
CA GLY A 53 -6.47 11.71 -3.50
C GLY A 53 -6.22 10.23 -3.78
N ASN A 54 -5.07 9.83 -4.32
CA ASN A 54 -4.77 8.43 -4.57
C ASN A 54 -4.40 7.70 -3.27
N PHE A 55 -4.74 6.40 -3.23
CA PHE A 55 -4.38 5.52 -2.12
C PHE A 55 -3.05 4.82 -2.39
N PHE A 56 -2.15 4.82 -1.41
CA PHE A 56 -0.86 4.15 -1.49
C PHE A 56 -0.74 3.14 -0.36
N PHE A 57 -0.05 2.03 -0.59
CA PHE A 57 0.35 1.13 0.49
C PHE A 57 1.64 0.38 0.18
N GLY A 58 2.36 -0.01 1.22
CA GLY A 58 3.62 -0.75 1.12
C GLY A 58 3.38 -2.25 0.94
N GLY A 59 4.23 -2.91 0.17
CA GLY A 59 4.29 -4.36 0.05
C GLY A 59 5.56 -4.90 0.69
N LEU A 60 5.42 -5.76 1.70
CA LEU A 60 6.56 -6.43 2.30
C LEU A 60 7.11 -7.53 1.40
N ARG A 61 6.29 -8.53 1.08
CA ARG A 61 6.70 -9.65 0.22
C ARG A 61 6.69 -9.24 -1.25
N GLY A 62 5.84 -8.28 -1.61
CA GLY A 62 5.82 -7.70 -2.94
C GLY A 62 6.95 -6.72 -3.21
N GLU A 63 7.69 -6.28 -2.18
CA GLU A 63 8.85 -5.38 -2.28
C GLU A 63 8.58 -4.13 -3.14
N THR A 64 7.46 -3.46 -2.89
CA THR A 64 6.98 -2.36 -3.74
C THR A 64 6.12 -1.39 -2.94
N ILE A 65 5.90 -0.19 -3.49
CA ILE A 65 4.80 0.68 -3.10
C ILE A 65 3.71 0.55 -4.17
N VAL A 66 2.48 0.22 -3.78
CA VAL A 66 1.35 0.18 -4.71
C VAL A 66 0.59 1.49 -4.63
N ARG A 67 0.35 2.13 -5.78
CA ARG A 67 -0.61 3.23 -5.93
C ARG A 67 -1.91 2.69 -6.51
N VAL A 68 -3.03 3.07 -5.92
CA VAL A 68 -4.39 2.76 -6.37
C VAL A 68 -5.14 4.06 -6.58
N VAL A 69 -5.70 4.23 -7.78
CA VAL A 69 -6.58 5.35 -8.13
C VAL A 69 -8.02 4.89 -7.95
N LEU A 70 -8.78 5.65 -7.15
CA LEU A 70 -10.18 5.38 -6.86
C LEU A 70 -11.07 6.47 -7.48
N ASP A 71 -12.21 6.05 -8.01
CA ASP A 71 -13.33 6.91 -8.39
C ASP A 71 -14.55 6.45 -7.58
N GLY A 72 -14.81 7.18 -6.48
CA GLY A 72 -15.74 6.74 -5.44
C GLY A 72 -15.37 5.37 -4.89
N ARG A 73 -16.22 4.36 -5.15
CA ARG A 73 -16.01 2.97 -4.71
C ARG A 73 -15.37 2.07 -5.78
N ARG A 74 -14.96 2.62 -6.91
CA ARG A 74 -14.40 1.87 -8.05
C ARG A 74 -12.90 2.06 -8.14
N VAL A 75 -12.18 0.98 -8.39
CA VAL A 75 -10.76 1.05 -8.76
C VAL A 75 -10.65 1.43 -10.23
N VAL A 76 -9.98 2.54 -10.52
CA VAL A 76 -9.77 3.03 -11.90
C VAL A 76 -8.46 2.50 -12.46
N SER A 77 -7.40 2.49 -11.65
CA SER A 77 -6.10 1.96 -12.02
C SER A 77 -5.27 1.61 -10.79
N GLN A 78 -4.23 0.82 -11.02
CA GLN A 78 -3.18 0.58 -10.03
C GLN A 78 -1.82 0.53 -10.71
N GLU A 79 -0.77 0.91 -9.99
CA GLU A 79 0.60 0.75 -10.43
C GLU A 79 1.53 0.37 -9.26
N ARG A 80 2.66 -0.25 -9.62
CA ARG A 80 3.73 -0.62 -8.69
C ARG A 80 4.90 0.33 -8.87
N LEU A 81 5.27 0.99 -7.79
CA LEU A 81 6.38 1.92 -7.72
C LEU A 81 7.55 1.26 -7.01
N LEU A 82 8.77 1.58 -7.45
CA LEU A 82 10.03 1.16 -6.81
C LEU A 82 10.15 -0.36 -6.61
N GLU A 83 9.52 -1.16 -7.49
CA GLU A 83 9.46 -2.61 -7.35
C GLU A 83 10.87 -3.22 -7.26
N LYS A 84 11.09 -4.01 -6.20
CA LYS A 84 12.35 -4.68 -5.83
C LYS A 84 13.56 -3.77 -5.64
N LYS A 85 13.37 -2.45 -5.60
CA LYS A 85 14.49 -1.48 -5.52
C LYS A 85 15.05 -1.34 -4.11
N TYR A 86 14.18 -1.38 -3.10
CA TYR A 86 14.54 -1.16 -1.68
C TYR A 86 14.19 -2.35 -0.79
N GLY A 87 13.68 -3.44 -1.37
CA GLY A 87 13.18 -4.60 -0.63
C GLY A 87 11.82 -4.33 0.03
N ARG A 88 11.66 -4.79 1.26
CA ARG A 88 10.39 -4.87 1.99
C ARG A 88 9.95 -3.49 2.46
N ILE A 89 8.77 -3.02 2.03
CA ILE A 89 8.26 -1.69 2.41
C ILE A 89 7.21 -1.81 3.53
N ARG A 90 7.42 -1.12 4.66
CA ARG A 90 6.60 -1.27 5.88
C ARG A 90 5.67 -0.08 6.13
N ALA A 91 6.20 1.12 6.20
CA ALA A 91 5.43 2.32 6.51
C ALA A 91 5.47 3.30 5.35
N LEU A 92 4.38 4.03 5.17
CA LEU A 92 4.31 5.22 4.31
C LEU A 92 3.72 6.35 5.14
N ALA A 93 4.23 7.56 4.92
CA ALA A 93 3.70 8.78 5.51
C ALA A 93 3.89 9.95 4.54
N GLU A 94 2.98 10.91 4.61
CA GLU A 94 3.15 12.20 3.98
C GLU A 94 3.96 13.12 4.92
N GLY A 95 5.02 13.72 4.39
CA GLY A 95 5.82 14.70 5.12
C GLY A 95 5.23 16.12 5.06
N PRO A 96 5.65 17.02 5.96
CA PRO A 96 5.19 18.42 5.94
C PRO A 96 5.68 19.20 4.72
N ASP A 97 6.69 18.70 4.00
CA ASP A 97 7.16 19.22 2.71
C ASP A 97 6.32 18.71 1.53
N GLY A 98 5.25 17.96 1.81
CA GLY A 98 4.39 17.33 0.82
C GLY A 98 5.00 16.11 0.17
N ALA A 99 6.21 15.67 0.53
CA ALA A 99 6.82 14.47 -0.04
C ALA A 99 6.23 13.18 0.55
N ILE A 100 6.44 12.06 -0.14
CA ILE A 100 6.12 10.72 0.39
C ILE A 100 7.38 10.18 1.07
N TYR A 101 7.26 9.85 2.36
CA TYR A 101 8.27 9.14 3.12
C TYR A 101 7.87 7.67 3.26
N PHE A 102 8.85 6.77 3.24
CA PHE A 102 8.59 5.35 3.46
C PHE A 102 9.75 4.68 4.21
N SER A 103 9.44 3.59 4.92
CA SER A 103 10.45 2.78 5.61
C SER A 103 10.65 1.40 4.97
N THR A 104 11.90 0.93 4.97
CA THR A 104 12.22 -0.46 4.67
C THR A 104 12.08 -1.34 5.92
N SER A 105 11.99 -2.65 5.72
CA SER A 105 11.87 -3.66 6.80
C SER A 105 12.62 -4.94 6.41
N ASN A 106 13.84 -4.78 5.90
CA ASN A 106 14.69 -5.87 5.44
C ASN A 106 15.32 -6.63 6.62
N ARG A 107 15.50 -5.98 7.77
CA ARG A 107 16.07 -6.59 8.98
C ARG A 107 15.05 -7.31 9.87
N ASP A 108 13.82 -7.54 9.40
CA ASP A 108 12.76 -8.23 10.13
C ASP A 108 12.87 -9.77 10.14
N GLY A 109 14.00 -10.31 9.67
CA GLY A 109 14.27 -11.75 9.55
C GLY A 109 13.67 -12.42 8.32
N ARG A 110 12.98 -11.68 7.44
CA ARG A 110 12.38 -12.21 6.19
C ARG A 110 12.93 -11.58 4.92
N GLY A 111 13.83 -10.62 5.02
CA GLY A 111 14.52 -9.99 3.89
C GLY A 111 15.98 -10.41 3.79
N THR A 112 16.66 -9.87 2.77
CA THR A 112 18.12 -9.92 2.62
C THR A 112 18.65 -8.49 2.83
N PRO A 113 19.05 -8.12 4.06
CA PRO A 113 19.42 -6.74 4.36
C PRO A 113 20.69 -6.30 3.62
N ALA A 114 20.71 -5.04 3.18
CA ALA A 114 21.96 -4.34 2.91
C ALA A 114 22.59 -3.81 4.22
N ASP A 115 23.88 -3.48 4.18
CA ASP A 115 24.62 -2.96 5.34
C ASP A 115 23.97 -1.70 5.95
N ASN A 116 23.35 -0.88 5.11
CA ASN A 116 22.69 0.37 5.52
C ASN A 116 21.17 0.25 5.74
N ASP A 117 20.59 -0.94 5.70
CA ASP A 117 19.20 -1.14 6.10
C ASP A 117 19.05 -1.14 7.64
N ASP A 118 17.88 -0.87 8.22
CA ASP A 118 16.70 -0.32 7.54
C ASP A 118 16.76 1.21 7.42
N ARG A 119 16.01 1.74 6.47
CA ARG A 119 16.08 3.16 6.06
C ARG A 119 14.70 3.81 6.11
N ILE A 120 14.71 5.10 6.40
CA ILE A 120 13.61 6.01 6.06
C ILE A 120 14.04 6.79 4.83
N LEU A 121 13.27 6.65 3.75
CA LEU A 121 13.56 7.21 2.44
C LEU A 121 12.49 8.25 2.08
N ARG A 122 12.90 9.29 1.35
CA ARG A 122 12.02 10.33 0.83
C ARG A 122 11.90 10.20 -0.68
N LEU A 123 10.68 10.02 -1.19
CA LEU A 123 10.35 10.06 -2.60
C LEU A 123 10.10 11.51 -3.02
N VAL A 124 10.84 12.00 -4.02
CA VAL A 124 10.72 13.36 -4.57
C VAL A 124 10.56 13.31 -6.09
N PRO A 125 9.92 14.32 -6.72
CA PRO A 125 9.86 14.45 -8.17
C PRO A 125 11.25 14.53 -8.79
N VAL A 126 11.39 14.00 -10.01
CA VAL A 126 12.57 14.24 -10.83
C VAL A 126 12.50 15.69 -11.33
N LYS A 127 13.63 16.40 -11.30
CA LYS A 127 13.75 17.75 -11.86
C LYS A 127 13.82 17.72 -13.38
#